data_AF-A0A133ZDE4-F1
#
_entry.id   AF-A0A133ZDE4-F1
#
_cell.length_a   1.000
_cell.length_b   1.000
_cell.length_c   1.000
_cell.angle_alpha   90.00
_cell.angle_beta   90.00
_cell.angle_gamma   90.00
#
_symmetry.space_group_name_H-M   'P 1'
#
loop_
_entity.id
_entity.type
_entity.pdbx_description
1 polymer ?
#
loop_
_entity_poly.entity_id
_entity_poly.type
_entity_poly.pdbx_seq_one_letter_code
_entity_poly.pdbx_strand_id
1 'polypeptide(L)'
;MEKKPYSAGAVKMSFWFMEFRKVVELLAAGKTLEEIKEMNKNENIFGAPTAARANQIFVTVSGRIKTLDKSFVEVFQRSDVAMQKIFVLVSSLAYDSLFFEFVYEVIREKLILGADTLTDSDIRIFFKDKSLQDERVAKWTAATLKRLGAYYKTMLCEAGLLDKGKADRKIIRPVLSPTVEEWLNTYDMEVCVKALNGVR
;
A
#
# COMPACT_ATOMS: atom_id res chain seq x y z
N MET A 1 -6.42 -6.82 -10.97
CA MET A 1 -5.16 -7.08 -10.21
C MET A 1 -4.97 -8.58 -9.99
N GLU A 2 -3.75 -9.07 -10.12
CA GLU A 2 -3.41 -10.50 -9.91
C GLU A 2 -3.45 -10.87 -8.41
N LYS A 3 -4.10 -11.98 -8.07
CA LYS A 3 -4.13 -12.50 -6.68
C LYS A 3 -2.83 -13.23 -6.37
N LYS A 4 -2.10 -12.75 -5.37
CA LYS A 4 -0.87 -13.34 -4.85
C LYS A 4 -1.14 -14.19 -3.61
N PRO A 5 -0.28 -15.18 -3.31
CA PRO A 5 -0.25 -15.87 -2.03
C PRO A 5 -0.25 -14.90 -0.84
N TYR A 6 -1.10 -15.15 0.16
CA TYR A 6 -1.05 -14.40 1.41
C TYR A 6 0.31 -14.56 2.09
N SER A 7 0.83 -13.46 2.61
CA SER A 7 2.17 -13.41 3.20
C SER A 7 2.19 -12.59 4.48
N ALA A 8 2.80 -13.15 5.52
CA ALA A 8 3.14 -12.40 6.73
C ALA A 8 4.39 -11.53 6.57
N GLY A 9 5.08 -11.59 5.42
CA GLY A 9 6.33 -10.84 5.18
C GLY A 9 6.16 -9.32 5.21
N ALA A 10 4.93 -8.83 5.02
CA ALA A 10 4.58 -7.42 5.07
C ALA A 10 4.92 -6.75 6.40
N VAL A 11 5.01 -7.50 7.51
CA VAL A 11 5.43 -6.99 8.83
C VAL A 11 6.85 -6.41 8.87
N LYS A 12 7.66 -6.64 7.82
CA LYS A 12 9.01 -6.08 7.67
C LYS A 12 9.03 -4.87 6.72
N MET A 13 7.92 -4.59 6.04
CA MET A 13 7.80 -3.52 5.05
C MET A 13 7.33 -2.22 5.69
N SER A 14 7.37 -1.13 4.93
CA SER A 14 6.85 0.18 5.35
C SER A 14 6.21 0.89 4.16
N PHE A 15 5.63 2.06 4.40
CA PHE A 15 4.99 2.84 3.33
C PHE A 15 6.03 3.35 2.31
N TRP A 16 7.20 3.80 2.79
CA TRP A 16 8.35 4.19 1.96
C TRP A 16 8.02 5.21 0.87
N PHE A 17 7.28 6.25 1.25
CA PHE A 17 6.85 7.31 0.34
C PHE A 17 8.04 8.03 -0.30
N MET A 18 9.03 8.40 0.50
CA MET A 18 10.20 9.16 0.02
C MET A 18 11.05 8.31 -0.92
N GLU A 19 11.22 7.03 -0.61
CA GLU A 19 11.98 6.09 -1.43
C GLU A 19 11.23 5.76 -2.73
N PHE A 20 9.91 5.59 -2.67
CA PHE A 20 9.07 5.46 -3.87
C PHE A 20 9.20 6.68 -4.77
N ARG A 21 9.05 7.89 -4.20
CA ARG A 21 9.21 9.15 -4.92
C ARG A 21 10.60 9.27 -5.55
N LYS A 22 11.66 8.92 -4.80
CA LYS A 22 13.03 8.92 -5.32
C LYS A 22 13.21 8.00 -6.53
N VAL A 23 12.62 6.81 -6.50
CA VAL A 23 12.65 5.90 -7.65
C VAL A 23 11.89 6.49 -8.84
N VAL A 24 10.70 7.08 -8.62
CA VAL A 24 9.93 7.74 -9.69
C VAL A 24 10.70 8.92 -10.31
N GLU A 25 11.37 9.73 -9.50
CA GLU A 25 12.23 10.83 -9.98
C GLU A 25 13.36 10.31 -10.88
N LEU A 26 14.00 9.20 -10.53
CA LEU A 26 15.05 8.58 -11.34
C LEU A 26 14.50 7.95 -12.63
N LEU A 27 13.32 7.31 -12.57
CA LEU A 27 12.64 6.80 -13.76
C LEU A 27 12.28 7.93 -14.73
N ALA A 28 11.79 9.07 -14.22
CA ALA A 28 11.50 10.25 -15.03
C ALA A 28 12.77 10.85 -15.67
N ALA A 29 13.91 10.73 -15.00
CA ALA A 29 15.23 11.09 -15.55
C ALA A 29 15.81 10.06 -16.54
N GLY A 30 15.03 9.06 -16.94
CA GLY A 30 15.41 8.05 -17.94
C GLY A 30 16.21 6.86 -17.40
N LYS A 31 16.34 6.73 -16.07
CA LYS A 31 17.01 5.56 -15.47
C LYS A 31 16.14 4.33 -15.49
N THR A 32 16.77 3.17 -15.64
CA THR A 32 16.16 1.85 -15.49
C THR A 32 16.12 1.44 -14.02
N LEU A 33 15.25 0.48 -13.66
CA LEU A 33 15.24 -0.06 -12.29
C LEU A 33 16.56 -0.76 -11.94
N GLU A 34 17.21 -1.37 -12.93
CA GLU A 34 18.52 -2.00 -12.80
C GLU A 34 19.61 -0.98 -12.46
N GLU A 35 19.65 0.16 -13.15
CA GLU A 35 20.57 1.26 -12.79
C GLU A 35 20.28 1.79 -11.38
N ILE A 36 19.00 1.99 -11.03
CA ILE A 36 18.61 2.47 -9.70
C ILE A 36 19.00 1.46 -8.61
N LYS A 37 18.95 0.16 -8.90
CA LYS A 37 19.42 -0.89 -8.01
C LYS A 37 20.91 -0.76 -7.72
N GLU A 38 21.73 -0.56 -8.75
CA GLU A 38 23.18 -0.40 -8.61
C GLU A 38 23.52 0.91 -7.89
N MET A 39 22.81 2.00 -8.19
CA MET A 39 22.94 3.27 -7.44
C MET A 39 22.64 3.04 -5.96
N ASN A 40 21.55 2.36 -5.61
CA ASN A 40 21.22 2.09 -4.21
C ASN A 40 22.25 1.19 -3.52
N LYS A 41 22.82 0.22 -4.25
CA LYS A 41 23.86 -0.66 -3.71
C LYS A 41 25.16 0.08 -3.43
N ASN A 42 25.55 1.03 -4.29
CA ASN A 42 26.83 1.72 -4.21
C ASN A 42 26.77 3.00 -3.35
N GLU A 43 25.66 3.73 -3.41
CA GLU A 43 25.52 5.07 -2.83
C GLU A 43 24.50 5.12 -1.68
N ASN A 44 23.75 4.03 -1.42
CA ASN A 44 22.67 3.99 -0.44
C ASN A 44 21.67 5.16 -0.60
N ILE A 45 21.13 5.32 -1.81
CA ILE A 45 20.25 6.44 -2.17
C ILE A 45 18.98 6.57 -1.29
N PHE A 46 18.66 5.55 -0.50
CA PHE A 46 17.55 5.54 0.47
C PHE A 46 17.97 5.88 1.90
N GLY A 47 19.27 6.09 2.18
CA GLY A 47 19.77 6.38 3.52
C GLY A 47 19.49 5.27 4.53
N ALA A 48 19.43 4.02 4.08
CA ALA A 48 19.08 2.89 4.94
C ALA A 48 20.23 2.57 5.92
N PRO A 49 19.92 2.08 7.13
CA PRO A 49 20.95 1.80 8.16
C PRO A 49 21.87 0.63 7.82
N THR A 50 21.45 -0.27 6.92
CA THR A 50 22.24 -1.42 6.49
C THR A 50 22.01 -1.70 5.00
N ALA A 51 22.98 -2.32 4.34
CA ALA A 51 22.84 -2.76 2.94
C ALA A 51 21.66 -3.73 2.74
N ALA A 52 21.41 -4.61 3.72
CA ALA A 52 20.26 -5.51 3.68
C ALA A 52 18.93 -4.74 3.71
N ARG A 53 18.83 -3.69 4.53
CA ARG A 53 17.65 -2.82 4.57
C ARG A 53 17.52 -1.99 3.30
N ALA A 54 18.62 -1.44 2.77
CA ALA A 54 18.65 -0.73 1.49
C ALA A 54 18.11 -1.61 0.35
N ASN A 55 18.57 -2.85 0.27
CA ASN A 55 18.09 -3.81 -0.73
C ASN A 55 16.62 -4.18 -0.52
N GLN A 56 16.17 -4.35 0.72
CA GLN A 56 14.77 -4.65 1.02
C GLN A 56 13.83 -3.51 0.59
N ILE A 57 14.22 -2.26 0.84
CA ILE A 57 13.51 -1.08 0.36
C ILE A 57 13.42 -1.13 -1.16
N PHE A 58 14.56 -1.28 -1.84
CA PHE A 58 14.62 -1.33 -3.30
C PHE A 58 13.70 -2.40 -3.88
N VAL A 59 13.82 -3.66 -3.42
CA VAL A 59 13.04 -4.79 -3.94
C VAL A 59 11.55 -4.55 -3.74
N THR A 60 11.14 -4.00 -2.59
CA THR A 60 9.72 -3.78 -2.33
C THR A 60 9.18 -2.59 -3.12
N VAL A 61 9.88 -1.45 -3.13
CA VAL A 61 9.47 -0.25 -3.86
C VAL A 61 9.41 -0.53 -5.36
N SER A 62 10.45 -1.15 -5.94
CA SER A 62 10.44 -1.54 -7.36
C SER A 62 9.36 -2.58 -7.66
N GLY A 63 9.10 -3.52 -6.75
CA GLY A 63 8.03 -4.49 -6.87
C GLY A 63 6.64 -3.85 -6.91
N ARG A 64 6.40 -2.81 -6.10
CA ARG A 64 5.18 -2.00 -6.12
C ARG A 64 5.09 -1.17 -7.41
N ILE A 65 6.17 -0.52 -7.83
CA ILE A 65 6.19 0.26 -9.08
C ILE A 65 5.86 -0.62 -10.29
N LYS A 66 6.36 -1.85 -10.32
CA LYS A 66 6.07 -2.82 -11.38
C LYS A 66 4.60 -3.25 -11.47
N THR A 67 3.76 -2.95 -10.48
CA THR A 67 2.31 -3.18 -10.57
C THR A 67 1.56 -2.05 -11.28
N LEU A 68 2.23 -0.93 -11.56
CA LEU A 68 1.68 0.23 -12.26
C LEU A 68 2.12 0.24 -13.72
N ASP A 69 1.24 0.69 -14.61
CA ASP A 69 1.63 0.99 -15.99
C ASP A 69 2.64 2.14 -16.04
N LYS A 70 3.61 2.09 -16.96
CA LYS A 70 4.73 3.06 -17.03
C LYS A 70 4.26 4.52 -17.13
N SER A 71 3.08 4.77 -17.71
CA SER A 71 2.50 6.12 -17.80
C SER A 71 2.25 6.78 -16.43
N PHE A 72 2.18 6.01 -15.34
CA PHE A 72 1.96 6.55 -13.99
C PHE A 72 3.00 7.59 -13.59
N VAL A 73 4.24 7.48 -14.11
CA VAL A 73 5.35 8.38 -13.75
C VAL A 73 5.01 9.84 -14.06
N GLU A 74 4.43 10.11 -15.24
CA GLU A 74 4.05 11.47 -15.64
C GLU A 74 2.93 12.02 -14.76
N VAL A 75 1.91 11.21 -14.48
CA VAL A 75 0.79 11.59 -13.62
C VAL A 75 1.26 11.83 -12.19
N PHE A 76 2.12 10.97 -11.66
CA PHE A 76 2.70 11.08 -10.31
C PHE A 76 3.50 12.37 -10.15
N GLN A 77 4.35 12.73 -11.12
CA GLN A 77 5.19 13.93 -11.03
C GLN A 77 4.38 15.23 -11.02
N ARG A 78 3.24 15.26 -11.72
CA ARG A 78 2.34 16.42 -11.75
C ARG A 78 1.34 16.46 -10.60
N SER A 79 1.22 15.36 -9.87
CA SER A 79 0.28 15.21 -8.76
C SER A 79 0.79 15.88 -7.48
N ASP A 80 -0.15 16.36 -6.66
CA ASP A 80 0.18 16.79 -5.30
C ASP A 80 0.59 15.61 -4.40
N VAL A 81 1.04 15.91 -3.19
CA VAL A 81 1.52 14.89 -2.24
C VAL A 81 0.42 13.90 -1.85
N ALA A 82 -0.84 14.34 -1.74
CA ALA A 82 -1.93 13.45 -1.38
C ALA A 82 -2.16 12.41 -2.48
N MET A 83 -2.19 12.84 -3.73
CA MET A 83 -2.34 11.98 -4.90
C MET A 83 -1.14 11.06 -5.13
N GLN A 84 0.09 11.56 -4.93
CA GLN A 84 1.30 10.72 -4.93
C GLN A 84 1.20 9.60 -3.89
N LYS A 85 0.68 9.89 -2.69
CA LYS A 85 0.46 8.88 -1.66
C LYS A 85 -0.60 7.85 -2.05
N ILE A 86 -1.63 8.24 -2.81
CA ILE A 86 -2.60 7.29 -3.38
C ILE A 86 -1.90 6.31 -4.33
N PHE A 87 -1.01 6.76 -5.21
CA PHE A 87 -0.22 5.84 -6.05
C PHE A 87 0.61 4.84 -5.23
N VAL A 88 1.24 5.29 -4.14
CA VAL A 88 1.99 4.38 -3.25
C VAL A 88 1.05 3.39 -2.56
N LEU A 89 -0.14 3.83 -2.14
CA LEU A 89 -1.13 2.95 -1.54
C LEU A 89 -1.64 1.90 -2.54
N VAL A 90 -2.16 2.31 -3.69
CA VAL A 90 -2.75 1.38 -4.68
C VAL A 90 -1.72 0.39 -5.23
N SER A 91 -0.48 0.83 -5.44
CA SER A 91 0.61 -0.08 -5.82
C SER A 91 0.95 -1.07 -4.70
N SER A 92 0.85 -0.65 -3.43
CA SER A 92 0.99 -1.54 -2.27
C SER A 92 -0.15 -2.56 -2.18
N LEU A 93 -1.40 -2.15 -2.46
CA LEU A 93 -2.55 -3.04 -2.51
C LEU A 93 -2.42 -4.08 -3.64
N ALA A 94 -2.03 -3.63 -4.83
CA ALA A 94 -1.74 -4.53 -5.95
C ALA A 94 -0.55 -5.48 -5.66
N TYR A 95 0.40 -5.05 -4.82
CA TYR A 95 1.55 -5.84 -4.45
C TYR A 95 1.26 -6.89 -3.36
N ASP A 96 0.28 -6.65 -2.48
CA ASP A 96 -0.08 -7.48 -1.33
C ASP A 96 -1.59 -7.74 -1.29
N SER A 97 -2.01 -8.93 -1.74
CA SER A 97 -3.42 -9.30 -1.84
C SER A 97 -4.13 -9.36 -0.49
N LEU A 98 -3.44 -9.69 0.60
CA LEU A 98 -4.08 -9.71 1.92
C LEU A 98 -4.35 -8.30 2.41
N PHE A 99 -3.42 -7.37 2.16
CA PHE A 99 -3.63 -5.96 2.47
C PHE A 99 -4.74 -5.35 1.60
N PHE A 100 -4.79 -5.70 0.31
CA PHE A 100 -5.91 -5.31 -0.55
C PHE A 100 -7.25 -5.80 -0.01
N GLU A 101 -7.38 -7.09 0.30
CA GLU A 101 -8.62 -7.66 0.82
C GLU A 101 -9.02 -7.00 2.16
N PHE A 102 -8.07 -6.63 3.01
CA PHE A 102 -8.37 -5.86 4.23
C PHE A 102 -9.01 -4.49 3.90
N VAL A 103 -8.46 -3.75 2.95
CA VAL A 103 -9.04 -2.45 2.55
C VAL A 103 -10.39 -2.65 1.87
N TYR A 104 -10.53 -3.67 1.02
CA TYR A 104 -11.74 -3.93 0.27
C TYR A 104 -12.90 -4.49 1.12
N GLU A 105 -12.62 -5.33 2.11
CA GLU A 105 -13.64 -5.99 2.93
C GLU A 105 -13.96 -5.21 4.21
N VAL A 106 -13.00 -4.45 4.75
CA VAL A 106 -13.18 -3.73 6.02
C VAL A 106 -13.35 -2.24 5.81
N ILE A 107 -12.38 -1.57 5.17
CA ILE A 107 -12.38 -0.10 5.05
C ILE A 107 -13.52 0.36 4.14
N ARG A 108 -13.65 -0.26 2.96
CA ARG A 108 -14.72 0.04 2.00
C ARG A 108 -16.10 -0.19 2.60
N GLU A 109 -16.33 -1.32 3.27
CA GLU A 109 -17.63 -1.65 3.88
C GLU A 109 -18.01 -0.61 4.94
N LYS A 110 -17.05 -0.21 5.79
CA LYS A 110 -17.27 0.89 6.74
C LYS A 110 -17.66 2.19 6.07
N LEU A 111 -16.97 2.56 4.97
CA LEU A 111 -17.30 3.75 4.19
C LEU A 111 -18.70 3.68 3.56
N ILE A 112 -19.15 2.49 3.11
CA ILE A 112 -20.51 2.25 2.59
C ILE A 112 -21.54 2.46 3.69
N LEU A 113 -21.29 1.92 4.88
CA LEU A 113 -22.20 1.99 6.03
C LEU A 113 -22.16 3.35 6.75
N GLY A 114 -21.29 4.27 6.34
CA GLY A 114 -21.08 5.55 7.03
C GLY A 114 -20.40 5.41 8.40
N ALA A 115 -19.83 4.24 8.70
CA ALA A 115 -19.03 4.02 9.89
C ALA A 115 -17.64 4.64 9.69
N ASP A 116 -17.28 5.62 10.50
CA ASP A 116 -16.07 6.41 10.30
C ASP A 116 -14.88 5.94 11.14
N THR A 117 -14.99 4.82 11.84
CA THR A 117 -13.97 4.38 12.80
C THR A 117 -13.50 2.96 12.52
N LEU A 118 -12.17 2.80 12.39
CA LEU A 118 -11.48 1.52 12.37
C LEU A 118 -11.02 1.16 13.79
N THR A 119 -11.49 0.03 14.30
CA THR A 119 -11.18 -0.50 15.63
C THR A 119 -10.26 -1.71 15.54
N ASP A 120 -9.63 -2.08 16.66
CA ASP A 120 -8.86 -3.32 16.74
C ASP A 120 -9.74 -4.57 16.58
N SER A 121 -11.04 -4.48 16.90
CA SER A 121 -11.99 -5.58 16.71
C SER A 121 -12.19 -5.91 15.23
N ASP A 122 -12.28 -4.88 14.37
CA ASP A 122 -12.45 -5.07 12.93
C ASP A 122 -11.27 -5.86 12.33
N ILE A 123 -10.05 -5.52 12.75
CA ILE A 123 -8.82 -6.21 12.33
C ILE A 123 -8.82 -7.67 12.81
N ARG A 124 -9.22 -7.92 14.07
CA ARG A 124 -9.30 -9.28 14.62
C ARG A 124 -10.33 -10.13 13.88
N ILE A 125 -11.50 -9.57 13.58
CA ILE A 125 -12.57 -10.25 12.83
C ILE A 125 -12.06 -10.60 11.43
N PHE A 126 -11.48 -9.66 10.71
CA PHE A 126 -10.88 -9.90 9.40
C PHE A 126 -9.90 -11.09 9.42
N PHE A 127 -8.92 -11.11 10.32
CA PHE A 127 -7.96 -12.21 10.35
C PHE A 127 -8.58 -13.54 10.82
N LYS A 128 -9.58 -13.52 11.70
CA LYS A 128 -10.33 -14.72 12.08
C LYS A 128 -11.04 -15.30 10.87
N ASP A 129 -11.72 -14.47 10.09
CA ASP A 129 -12.45 -14.92 8.90
C ASP A 129 -11.47 -15.44 7.83
N LYS A 130 -10.33 -14.75 7.63
CA LYS A 130 -9.28 -15.21 6.71
C LYS A 130 -8.63 -16.52 7.15
N SER A 131 -8.48 -16.77 8.46
CA SER A 131 -7.98 -18.07 8.94
C SER A 131 -8.93 -19.24 8.67
N LEU A 132 -10.23 -18.98 8.54
CA LEU A 132 -11.21 -20.02 8.17
C LEU A 132 -11.21 -20.28 6.66
N GLN A 133 -10.78 -19.30 5.86
CA GLN A 133 -10.78 -19.35 4.39
C GLN A 133 -9.44 -19.84 3.80
N ASP A 134 -8.31 -19.67 4.51
CA ASP A 134 -6.99 -19.98 3.99
C ASP A 134 -6.06 -20.61 5.05
N GLU A 135 -5.52 -21.80 4.74
CA GLU A 135 -4.68 -22.58 5.64
C GLU A 135 -3.35 -21.90 6.01
N ARG A 136 -2.82 -21.01 5.15
CA ARG A 136 -1.57 -20.29 5.46
C ARG A 136 -1.81 -19.27 6.55
N VAL A 137 -2.93 -18.55 6.46
CA VAL A 137 -3.35 -17.59 7.49
C VAL A 137 -3.66 -18.33 8.79
N ALA A 138 -4.32 -19.49 8.72
CA ALA A 138 -4.62 -20.33 9.89
C ALA A 138 -3.39 -20.75 10.70
N LYS A 139 -2.23 -20.87 10.04
CA LYS A 139 -0.96 -21.26 10.67
C LYS A 139 -0.23 -20.08 11.34
N TRP A 140 -0.70 -18.84 11.18
CA TRP A 140 -0.02 -17.69 11.75
C TRP A 140 -0.36 -17.48 13.23
N THR A 141 0.66 -17.13 14.01
CA THR A 141 0.49 -16.85 15.44
C THR A 141 -0.28 -15.56 15.68
N ALA A 142 -0.93 -15.44 16.84
CA ALA A 142 -1.57 -14.20 17.26
C ALA A 142 -0.61 -12.99 17.26
N ALA A 143 0.67 -13.21 17.59
CA ALA A 143 1.69 -12.16 17.52
C ALA A 143 1.94 -11.68 16.08
N THR A 144 1.97 -12.59 15.11
CA THR A 144 2.09 -12.26 13.68
C THR A 144 0.89 -11.45 13.20
N LEU A 145 -0.33 -11.90 13.52
CA LEU A 145 -1.57 -11.21 13.14
C LEU A 145 -1.64 -9.80 13.75
N LYS A 146 -1.24 -9.65 15.02
CA LYS A 146 -1.15 -8.34 15.68
C LYS A 146 -0.17 -7.40 14.96
N ARG A 147 0.99 -7.92 14.54
CA ARG A 147 1.97 -7.14 13.78
C ARG A 147 1.47 -6.75 12.39
N LEU A 148 0.75 -7.64 11.70
CA LEU A 148 0.12 -7.32 10.42
C LEU A 148 -0.95 -6.23 10.57
N GLY A 149 -1.81 -6.35 11.58
CA GLY A 149 -2.81 -5.32 11.90
C GLY A 149 -2.18 -3.96 12.18
N ALA A 150 -1.11 -3.91 12.97
CA ALA A 150 -0.36 -2.69 13.21
C ALA A 150 0.25 -2.13 11.91
N TYR A 151 0.81 -3.00 11.06
CA TYR A 151 1.33 -2.61 9.75
C TYR A 151 0.24 -2.01 8.85
N TYR A 152 -0.95 -2.62 8.75
CA TYR A 152 -2.07 -2.09 7.97
C TYR A 152 -2.52 -0.71 8.45
N LYS A 153 -2.64 -0.53 9.77
CA LYS A 153 -2.96 0.78 10.35
C LYS A 153 -1.91 1.83 9.97
N THR A 154 -0.63 1.50 10.05
CA THR A 154 0.46 2.41 9.65
C THR A 154 0.40 2.76 8.17
N MET A 155 0.23 1.77 7.28
CA MET A 155 0.14 2.00 5.83
C MET A 155 -1.01 2.96 5.49
N LEU A 156 -2.19 2.76 6.07
CA LEU A 156 -3.35 3.60 5.83
C LEU A 156 -3.20 5.01 6.42
N CYS A 157 -2.58 5.13 7.60
CA CYS A 157 -2.28 6.43 8.21
C CYS A 157 -1.27 7.23 7.37
N GLU A 158 -0.21 6.59 6.88
CA GLU A 158 0.80 7.23 6.04
C GLU A 158 0.20 7.69 4.70
N ALA A 159 -0.74 6.91 4.15
CA ALA A 159 -1.50 7.26 2.96
C ALA A 159 -2.56 8.35 3.18
N GLY A 160 -2.86 8.72 4.43
CA GLY A 160 -3.87 9.73 4.77
C GLY A 160 -5.31 9.21 4.83
N LEU A 161 -5.50 7.89 4.85
CA LEU A 161 -6.82 7.23 4.98
C LEU A 161 -7.25 7.01 6.43
N LEU A 162 -6.30 7.10 7.37
CA LEU A 162 -6.58 7.07 8.79
C LEU A 162 -5.97 8.30 9.45
N ASP A 163 -6.63 8.79 10.49
CA ASP A 163 -6.03 9.79 11.37
C ASP A 163 -4.84 9.22 12.18
N LYS A 164 -4.21 10.10 12.97
CA LYS A 164 -3.09 9.77 13.85
C LYS A 164 -3.54 9.19 15.21
N GLY A 165 -4.77 8.67 15.30
CA GLY A 165 -5.30 8.02 16.50
C GLY A 165 -4.46 6.81 16.94
N LYS A 166 -4.54 6.45 18.23
CA LYS A 166 -3.76 5.35 18.80
C LYS A 166 -4.46 4.00 18.64
N ALA A 167 -5.61 3.83 19.29
CA ALA A 167 -6.36 2.58 19.29
C ALA A 167 -7.37 2.58 18.14
N ASP A 168 -8.43 3.38 18.30
CA ASP A 168 -9.42 3.63 17.27
C ASP A 168 -8.95 4.78 16.39
N ARG A 169 -9.10 4.62 15.07
CA ARG A 169 -8.67 5.60 14.09
C ARG A 169 -9.83 5.99 13.21
N LYS A 170 -10.00 7.29 13.01
CA LYS A 170 -11.00 7.81 12.08
C LYS A 170 -10.58 7.49 10.65
N ILE A 171 -11.49 6.91 9.88
CA ILE A 171 -11.36 6.68 8.44
C ILE A 171 -11.63 8.00 7.73
N ILE A 172 -10.65 8.41 6.93
CA ILE A 172 -10.70 9.62 6.12
C ILE A 172 -10.87 9.16 4.68
N ARG A 173 -12.02 9.49 4.08
CA ARG A 173 -12.24 9.25 2.66
C ARG A 173 -11.30 10.14 1.85
N PRO A 174 -10.43 9.60 0.99
CA PRO A 174 -9.60 10.41 0.13
C PRO A 174 -10.45 11.11 -0.93
N VAL A 175 -10.06 12.34 -1.29
CA VAL A 175 -10.65 13.05 -2.43
C VAL A 175 -9.71 12.86 -3.61
N LEU A 176 -10.05 11.95 -4.53
CA LEU A 176 -9.24 11.69 -5.72
C LEU A 176 -9.40 12.83 -6.72
N SER A 177 -8.28 13.26 -7.32
CA SER A 177 -8.36 14.19 -8.46
C SER A 177 -8.88 13.45 -9.69
N PRO A 178 -9.60 14.12 -10.62
CA PRO A 178 -10.12 13.48 -11.82
C PRO A 178 -9.04 12.77 -12.64
N THR A 179 -7.84 13.37 -12.76
CA THR A 179 -6.72 12.79 -13.49
C THR A 179 -6.22 11.48 -12.87
N VAL A 180 -6.16 11.41 -11.53
CA VAL A 180 -5.71 10.18 -10.85
C VAL A 180 -6.79 9.11 -10.94
N GLU A 181 -8.05 9.46 -10.73
CA GLU A 181 -9.16 8.52 -10.84
C GLU A 181 -9.29 7.93 -12.25
N GLU A 182 -9.21 8.78 -13.28
CA GLU A 182 -9.21 8.35 -14.68
C GLU A 182 -8.04 7.41 -14.99
N TRP A 183 -6.84 7.74 -14.51
CA TRP A 183 -5.67 6.87 -14.67
C TRP A 183 -5.91 5.51 -14.00
N LEU A 184 -6.39 5.48 -12.76
CA LEU A 184 -6.66 4.23 -12.05
C LEU A 184 -7.70 3.37 -12.76
N ASN A 185 -8.77 3.97 -13.28
CA ASN A 185 -9.81 3.27 -14.01
C ASN A 185 -9.29 2.71 -15.35
N THR A 186 -8.41 3.45 -16.03
CA THR A 186 -7.84 3.05 -17.32
C THR A 186 -6.88 1.86 -17.19
N TYR A 187 -6.15 1.75 -16.07
CA TYR A 187 -5.08 0.78 -15.89
C TYR A 187 -5.41 -0.31 -14.83
N ASP A 188 -6.61 -0.90 -14.92
CA ASP A 188 -7.05 -2.06 -14.13
C ASP A 188 -7.04 -1.88 -12.59
N MET A 189 -7.11 -0.63 -12.11
CA MET A 189 -7.12 -0.27 -10.69
C MET A 189 -8.48 0.29 -10.23
N GLU A 190 -9.54 0.16 -11.04
CA GLU A 190 -10.92 0.57 -10.69
C GLU A 190 -11.37 -0.04 -9.36
N VAL A 191 -10.99 -1.29 -9.08
CA VAL A 191 -11.33 -1.95 -7.81
C VAL A 191 -10.71 -1.25 -6.60
N CYS A 192 -9.54 -0.64 -6.75
CA CYS A 192 -8.93 0.20 -5.73
C CYS A 192 -9.73 1.49 -5.55
N VAL A 193 -10.16 2.14 -6.64
CA VAL A 193 -11.03 3.34 -6.57
C VAL A 193 -12.30 3.01 -5.78
N LYS A 194 -12.96 1.88 -6.08
CA LYS A 194 -14.15 1.43 -5.34
C LYS A 194 -13.87 1.22 -3.86
N ALA A 195 -12.72 0.63 -3.53
CA ALA A 195 -12.29 0.41 -2.16
C ALA A 195 -12.08 1.72 -1.38
N LEU A 196 -11.48 2.73 -2.05
CA LEU A 196 -11.16 4.02 -1.46
C LEU A 196 -12.39 4.93 -1.31
N ASN A 197 -13.32 4.88 -2.26
CA ASN A 197 -14.52 5.72 -2.26
C ASN A 197 -15.68 5.14 -1.44
N GLY A 198 -15.64 3.84 -1.11
CA GLY A 198 -16.73 3.18 -0.40
C GLY A 198 -17.96 3.00 -1.29
N VAL A 199 -17.77 2.51 -2.50
CA VAL A 199 -18.86 2.26 -3.47
C VAL A 199 -18.95 0.78 -3.85
N ARG A 200 -20.17 0.33 -4.17
CA ARG A 200 -20.50 -1.07 -4.47
C ARG A 200 -19.88 -1.57 -5.78
#